data_AF-A0A924E4B5-F1
#
_entry.id   AF-A0A924E4B5-F1
#
_cell.length_a   1.000
_cell.length_b   1.000
_cell.length_c   1.000
_cell.angle_alpha   90.00
_cell.angle_beta   90.00
_cell.angle_gamma   90.00
#
_symmetry.space_group_name_H-M   'P 1'
#
loop_
_entity.id
_entity.type
_entity.pdbx_description
1 polymer ?
#
loop_
_entity_poly.entity_id
_entity_poly.type
_entity_poly.pdbx_seq_one_letter_code
_entity_poly.pdbx_strand_id
1 'polypeptide(L)'
;MVGGIYNAVHLLSGAAAVHTGVTLEKFARLYYIVFGSVYALVMFIGFIQGDTILEIFYVNAADKFLHLSLVIAIIEIGATIKPNILLTAK
;
A
#
# COMPACT_ATOMS: atom_id res chain seq x y z
N MET A 1 6.97 17.49 -11.99
CA MET A 1 7.16 16.08 -12.42
C MET A 1 7.12 15.22 -11.17
N VAL A 2 6.38 14.10 -11.21
CA VAL A 2 6.49 13.08 -10.16
C VAL A 2 7.90 12.49 -10.25
N GLY A 3 8.67 12.55 -9.16
CA GLY A 3 10.06 12.12 -9.15
C GLY A 3 10.18 10.60 -9.33
N GLY A 4 11.26 10.13 -9.94
CA GLY A 4 11.48 8.69 -10.17
C GLY A 4 11.43 7.83 -8.89
N ILE A 5 11.72 8.43 -7.73
CA ILE A 5 11.60 7.77 -6.43
C ILE A 5 10.16 7.36 -6.09
N TYR A 6 9.16 8.18 -6.46
CA TYR A 6 7.76 7.91 -6.14
C TYR A 6 7.23 6.72 -6.95
N ASN A 7 7.57 6.68 -8.24
CA ASN A 7 7.26 5.54 -9.10
C ASN A 7 7.98 4.26 -8.63
N ALA A 8 9.23 4.39 -8.16
CA ALA A 8 9.96 3.25 -7.61
C ALA A 8 9.27 2.67 -6.37
N VAL A 9 8.72 3.50 -5.48
CA VAL A 9 7.94 3.05 -4.32
C VAL A 9 6.72 2.24 -4.77
N HIS A 10 5.97 2.72 -5.76
CA HIS A 10 4.82 1.98 -6.30
C HIS A 10 5.20 0.63 -6.92
N LEU A 11 6.25 0.60 -7.75
CA LEU A 11 6.69 -0.64 -8.40
C LEU A 11 7.26 -1.66 -7.41
N LEU A 12 8.12 -1.21 -6.48
CA LEU A 12 8.73 -2.10 -5.49
C LEU A 12 7.68 -2.67 -4.54
N SER A 13 6.73 -1.85 -4.12
CA SER A 13 5.64 -2.32 -3.27
C SER A 13 4.68 -3.25 -4.03
N GLY A 14 4.29 -2.94 -5.26
CA GLY A 14 3.49 -3.84 -6.08
C GLY A 14 4.19 -5.20 -6.30
N ALA A 15 5.49 -5.19 -6.58
CA ALA A 15 6.29 -6.41 -6.70
C ALA A 15 6.30 -7.22 -5.38
N ALA A 16 6.45 -6.55 -4.23
CA ALA A 16 6.40 -7.19 -2.92
C ALA A 16 5.02 -7.78 -2.61
N ALA A 17 3.94 -7.10 -3.01
CA ALA A 17 2.57 -7.59 -2.86
C ALA A 17 2.35 -8.88 -3.66
N VAL A 18 2.74 -8.88 -4.94
CA VAL A 18 2.65 -10.06 -5.81
C VAL A 18 3.52 -11.19 -5.27
N HIS A 19 4.78 -10.91 -4.92
CA HIS A 19 5.67 -11.92 -4.38
C HIS A 19 5.09 -12.53 -3.12
N THR A 20 4.71 -11.73 -2.13
CA THR A 20 4.18 -12.24 -0.86
C THR A 20 2.86 -13.00 -1.06
N GLY A 21 1.98 -12.51 -1.93
CA GLY A 21 0.72 -13.17 -2.25
C GLY A 21 0.88 -14.53 -2.94
N VAL A 22 1.93 -14.70 -3.75
CA VAL A 22 2.17 -15.94 -4.51
C VAL A 22 3.07 -16.93 -3.76
N THR A 23 4.11 -16.45 -3.08
CA THR A 23 5.15 -17.32 -2.51
C THR A 23 5.09 -17.44 -0.98
N LEU A 24 4.48 -16.48 -0.29
CA LEU A 24 4.51 -16.37 1.18
C LEU A 24 3.10 -16.32 1.78
N GLU A 25 2.28 -17.35 1.53
CA GLU A 25 0.88 -17.42 1.97
C GLU A 25 0.70 -17.06 3.47
N LYS A 26 1.60 -17.52 4.33
CA LYS A 26 1.57 -17.23 5.77
C LYS A 26 1.69 -15.75 6.12
N PHE A 27 2.41 -14.98 5.30
CA PHE A 27 2.67 -13.55 5.51
C PHE A 27 1.81 -12.64 4.63
N ALA A 28 1.13 -13.19 3.62
CA ALA A 28 0.31 -12.44 2.68
C ALA A 28 -0.67 -11.51 3.40
N ARG A 29 -1.48 -12.03 4.34
CA ARG A 29 -2.44 -11.20 5.09
C ARG A 29 -1.76 -10.03 5.80
N LEU A 30 -0.65 -10.30 6.49
CA LEU A 30 0.07 -9.27 7.25
C LEU A 30 0.55 -8.16 6.31
N TYR A 31 1.13 -8.53 5.17
CA TYR A 31 1.55 -7.59 4.14
C TYR A 31 0.38 -6.73 3.64
N TYR A 32 -0.71 -7.36 3.18
CA TYR A 32 -1.85 -6.63 2.60
C TYR A 32 -2.51 -5.69 3.63
N ILE A 33 -2.69 -6.11 4.89
CA ILE A 33 -3.28 -5.25 5.92
C ILE A 33 -2.34 -4.09 6.30
N VAL A 34 -1.07 -4.38 6.59
CA VAL A 34 -0.12 -3.33 7.02
C VAL A 34 0.14 -2.34 5.89
N PHE A 35 0.45 -2.85 4.70
CA PHE A 35 0.82 -2.00 3.57
C PHE A 35 -0.39 -1.25 2.99
N GLY A 36 -1.57 -1.88 2.99
CA GLY A 36 -2.83 -1.20 2.67
C GLY A 36 -3.14 -0.06 3.64
N SER A 37 -2.86 -0.25 4.94
CA SER A 37 -3.04 0.80 5.95
C SER A 37 -2.07 1.97 5.75
N VAL A 38 -0.81 1.69 5.38
CA VAL A 38 0.17 2.73 5.02
C VAL A 38 -0.31 3.53 3.81
N TYR A 39 -0.78 2.84 2.77
CA TYR A 39 -1.33 3.51 1.59
C TYR A 39 -2.57 4.34 1.92
N ALA A 40 -3.40 3.90 2.87
CA ALA A 40 -4.55 4.67 3.32
C ALA A 40 -4.13 5.97 4.02
N LEU A 41 -3.10 5.91 4.86
CA LEU A 41 -2.55 7.10 5.50
C LEU A 41 -1.98 8.08 4.46
N VAL A 42 -1.18 7.59 3.52
CA VAL A 42 -0.59 8.40 2.43
C VAL A 42 -1.68 9.02 1.56
N MET A 43 -2.75 8.27 1.26
CA MET A 43 -3.93 8.77 0.56
C MET A 43 -4.57 9.95 1.31
N PHE A 44 -4.89 9.79 2.60
CA PHE A 44 -5.50 10.85 3.40
C PHE A 44 -4.61 12.10 3.47
N ILE A 45 -3.31 11.92 3.68
CA ILE A 45 -2.35 13.03 3.68
C ILE A 45 -2.37 13.74 2.31
N GLY A 46 -2.30 13.01 1.20
CA GLY A 46 -2.29 13.60 -0.14
C GLY A 46 -3.58 14.36 -0.51
N PHE A 47 -4.75 13.92 0.00
CA PHE A 47 -6.00 14.67 -0.19
C PHE A 47 -6.07 15.94 0.68
N ILE A 48 -5.45 15.96 1.86
CA ILE A 48 -5.47 17.10 2.78
C ILE A 48 -4.38 18.13 2.44
N GLN A 49 -3.16 17.67 2.19
CA GLN A 49 -1.94 18.50 2.15
C GLN A 49 -1.66 19.10 0.76
N GLY A 50 -2.39 18.68 -0.28
CA GLY A 50 -2.28 19.25 -1.63
C GLY A 50 -1.31 18.48 -2.52
N ASP A 51 -0.30 19.16 -3.08
CA ASP A 51 0.57 18.63 -4.14
C ASP A 51 1.88 18.03 -3.61
N THR A 52 2.01 17.94 -2.29
CA THR A 52 3.14 17.27 -1.64
C THR A 52 2.67 16.32 -0.56
N ILE A 53 3.47 15.28 -0.32
CA ILE A 53 3.32 14.38 0.83
C ILE A 53 4.51 14.60 1.74
N LEU A 54 4.24 15.08 2.97
CA LEU A 54 5.24 15.39 3.99
C LEU A 54 6.35 16.33 3.49
N GLU A 55 6.08 17.16 2.48
CA GLU A 55 7.05 18.04 1.81
C GLU A 55 8.23 17.32 1.10
N ILE A 56 8.24 15.99 1.09
CA ILE A 56 9.34 15.17 0.52
C ILE A 56 9.00 14.72 -0.90
N PHE A 57 7.73 14.41 -1.17
CA PHE A 57 7.30 13.86 -2.45
C PHE A 57 6.27 14.77 -3.11
N TYR A 58 6.50 15.13 -4.38
CA TYR A 58 5.49 15.78 -5.21
C TYR A 58 4.48 14.76 -5.72
N VAL A 59 3.19 15.11 -5.61
CA VAL A 59 2.07 14.29 -6.05
C VAL A 59 1.10 15.11 -6.88
N ASN A 60 0.47 14.49 -7.86
CA ASN A 60 -0.58 15.09 -8.68
C ASN A 60 -1.94 14.43 -8.39
N ALA A 61 -2.99 14.90 -9.06
CA ALA A 61 -4.33 14.34 -8.89
C ALA A 61 -4.41 12.84 -9.22
N ALA A 62 -3.74 12.37 -10.28
CA ALA A 62 -3.73 10.96 -10.65
C ALA A 62 -3.10 10.09 -9.55
N ASP A 63 -2.06 10.57 -8.86
CA ASP A 63 -1.42 9.85 -7.76
C ASP A 63 -2.37 9.67 -6.56
N LYS A 64 -3.22 10.66 -6.29
CA LYS A 64 -4.23 10.60 -5.21
C LYS A 64 -5.28 9.52 -5.51
N PHE A 65 -5.77 9.48 -6.75
CA PHE A 65 -6.72 8.45 -7.19
C PHE A 65 -6.09 7.06 -7.30
N LEU A 66 -4.80 6.99 -7.68
CA LEU A 66 -4.05 5.74 -7.65
C LEU A 66 -3.96 5.20 -6.22
N HIS A 67 -3.61 6.04 -5.24
CA HIS A 67 -3.60 5.65 -3.83
C HIS A 67 -4.97 5.19 -3.35
N LEU A 68 -6.05 5.91 -3.68
CA LEU A 68 -7.41 5.49 -3.34
C LEU A 68 -7.73 4.09 -3.91
N SER A 69 -7.43 3.87 -5.19
CA SER A 69 -7.69 2.60 -5.87
C SER A 69 -6.88 1.45 -5.26
N LEU A 70 -5.61 1.71 -4.93
CA LEU A 70 -4.72 0.73 -4.31
C LEU A 70 -5.14 0.41 -2.88
N VAL A 71 -5.59 1.40 -2.10
CA VAL A 71 -6.11 1.17 -0.74
C VAL A 71 -7.28 0.20 -0.78
N ILE A 72 -8.26 0.46 -1.66
CA ILE A 72 -9.43 -0.40 -1.82
C ILE A 72 -8.97 -1.82 -2.17
N ALA A 73 -8.19 -1.98 -3.25
CA ALA A 73 -7.75 -3.29 -3.71
C ALA A 73 -6.92 -4.05 -2.66
N ILE A 74 -5.92 -3.42 -2.05
CA ILE A 74 -5.00 -4.07 -1.12
C ILE A 74 -5.70 -4.45 0.18
N ILE A 75 -6.55 -3.58 0.74
CA ILE A 75 -7.30 -3.87 1.97
C ILE A 75 -8.36 -4.93 1.73
N GLU A 76 -9.09 -4.89 0.60
CA GLU A 76 -10.06 -5.93 0.25
C GLU A 76 -9.38 -7.30 0.17
N ILE A 77 -8.25 -7.40 -0.54
CA ILE A 77 -7.47 -8.65 -0.60
C ILE A 77 -7.06 -9.09 0.80
N GLY A 78 -6.47 -8.19 1.61
CA GLY A 78 -6.06 -8.51 2.97
C GLY A 78 -7.20 -8.97 3.88
N ALA A 79 -8.40 -8.40 3.71
CA ALA A 79 -9.59 -8.76 4.47
C ALA A 79 -10.13 -10.15 4.08
N THR A 80 -9.98 -10.57 2.82
CA THR A 80 -10.37 -11.92 2.37
C THR A 80 -9.45 -13.02 2.90
N ILE A 81 -8.18 -12.71 3.21
CA ILE A 81 -7.24 -13.68 3.74
C ILE A 81 -7.50 -13.88 5.24
N LYS A 82 -7.76 -15.11 5.65
CA LYS A 82 -8.04 -15.45 7.07
C LYS A 82 -6.81 -15.20 7.95
N PRO A 83 -7.00 -14.69 9.19
CA PRO A 83 -5.90 -14.53 10.13
C PRO A 83 -5.23 -15.88 10.41
N ASN A 84 -3.91 -15.94 10.21
CA ASN A 84 -3.14 -17.14 10.47
C ASN A 84 -2.77 -17.22 11.96
N ILE A 85 -3.56 -17.98 12.72
CA ILE A 85 -3.46 -18.09 14.19
C ILE A 85 -2.09 -18.62 14.64
N LEU A 86 -1.33 -19.27 13.74
CA LEU A 86 0.01 -19.80 14.00
C LEU A 86 1.08 -18.71 14.16
N LEU A 87 0.86 -17.49 13.68
CA LEU A 87 1.76 -16.34 13.93
C LEU A 87 1.46 -15.64 15.26
N THR A 88 0.27 -15.84 15.83
CA THR A 88 -0.17 -15.25 17.11
C THR A 88 0.09 -16.13 18.34
N ALA A 89 0.56 -17.38 18.14
CA ALA A 89 0.74 -18.37 19.20
C ALA A 89 2.22 -18.59 19.63
N LYS A 90 3.10 -17.61 19.40
CA LYS A 90 4.47 -17.63 19.93
C LYS A 90 4.61 -16.67 21.10
#